data_AF-A0A0Q5C4Z5-F1
#
_entry.id   AF-A0A0Q5C4Z5-F1
#
_cell.length_a   1.000
_cell.length_b   1.000
_cell.length_c   1.000
_cell.angle_alpha   90.00
_cell.angle_beta   90.00
_cell.angle_gamma   90.00
#
_symmetry.space_group_name_H-M   'P 1'
#
loop_
_entity.id
_entity.type
_entity.pdbx_description
1 polymer ?
#
loop_
_entity_poly.entity_id
_entity_poly.type
_entity_poly.pdbx_seq_one_letter_code
_entity_poly.pdbx_strand_id
1 'polypeptide(L)'
;MAASSAWGAVLPPTVRTLEQSLVSAFHAFDLIDLMTMSHRVRVVDEVTGAVVEAAFAATRAGHSRWACMVLRAAADRPPTWSSLCTRWDQMIAEGLDGVNTVDWADRP
;
A
#
# COMPACT_ATOMS: atom_id res chain seq x y z
N MET A 1 -25.75 16.32 22.34
CA MET A 1 -24.85 16.88 21.32
C MET A 1 -24.14 15.73 20.65
N ALA A 2 -24.36 15.57 19.35
CA ALA A 2 -23.97 14.40 18.57
C ALA A 2 -22.44 14.25 18.49
N ALA A 3 -21.97 13.02 18.68
CA ALA A 3 -20.61 12.61 18.35
C ALA A 3 -20.42 12.76 16.84
N SER A 4 -19.71 13.80 16.41
CA SER A 4 -19.33 13.98 15.02
C SER A 4 -18.37 12.84 14.65
N SER A 5 -18.82 11.99 13.74
CA SER A 5 -18.08 10.85 13.22
C SER A 5 -16.75 11.32 12.63
N ALA A 6 -15.64 10.85 13.22
CA ALA A 6 -14.28 11.01 12.68
C ALA A 6 -14.08 10.36 11.30
N TRP A 7 -15.14 9.77 10.74
CA TRP A 7 -15.23 9.12 9.43
C TRP A 7 -15.39 10.11 8.26
N GLY A 8 -15.51 11.42 8.53
CA GLY A 8 -15.60 12.47 7.51
C GLY A 8 -14.28 13.18 7.17
N ALA A 9 -13.15 12.76 7.76
CA ALA A 9 -11.86 13.41 7.48
C ALA A 9 -11.40 13.06 6.06
N VAL A 10 -11.30 14.07 5.19
CA VAL A 10 -10.67 13.94 3.87
C VAL A 10 -9.25 13.42 4.08
N LEU A 11 -8.97 12.20 3.62
CA LEU A 11 -7.63 11.63 3.69
C LEU A 11 -6.62 12.55 2.99
N PRO A 12 -5.43 12.76 3.58
CA PRO A 12 -4.37 13.51 2.92
C PRO A 12 -4.08 12.92 1.55
N PRO A 13 -3.68 13.76 0.58
CA PRO A 13 -3.40 13.31 -0.77
C PRO A 13 -2.43 12.12 -0.83
N THR A 14 -1.38 12.11 0.00
CA THR A 14 -0.37 11.04 0.01
C THR A 14 -0.92 9.71 0.55
N VAL A 15 -1.80 9.74 1.57
CA VAL A 15 -2.47 8.54 2.08
C VAL A 15 -3.48 8.01 1.06
N ARG A 16 -4.19 8.91 0.37
CA ARG A 16 -5.09 8.54 -0.72
C ARG A 16 -4.34 7.89 -1.89
N THR A 17 -3.17 8.41 -2.24
CA THR A 17 -2.31 7.79 -3.26
C THR A 17 -1.90 6.38 -2.85
N LEU A 18 -1.55 6.16 -1.59
CA LEU A 18 -1.26 4.81 -1.08
C LEU A 18 -2.46 3.87 -1.20
N GLU A 19 -3.66 4.31 -0.82
CA GLU A 19 -4.88 3.51 -1.00
C GLU A 19 -5.14 3.19 -2.47
N GLN A 20 -4.97 4.15 -3.37
CA GLN A 20 -5.14 3.96 -4.82
C GLN A 20 -4.13 2.98 -5.40
N SER A 21 -2.86 3.05 -4.97
CA SER A 21 -1.83 2.09 -5.38
C SER A 21 -2.20 0.67 -4.90
N LEU A 22 -2.69 0.52 -3.67
CA LEU A 22 -3.15 -0.76 -3.16
C LEU A 22 -4.36 -1.29 -3.93
N VAL A 23 -5.38 -0.46 -4.17
CA VAL A 23 -6.54 -0.83 -5.01
C VAL A 23 -6.09 -1.28 -6.39
N SER A 24 -5.13 -0.58 -6.99
CA SER A 24 -4.55 -0.99 -8.28
C SER A 24 -3.85 -2.34 -8.17
N ALA A 25 -3.15 -2.61 -7.06
CA ALA A 25 -2.56 -3.93 -6.76
C ALA A 25 -3.60 -5.03 -6.61
N PHE A 26 -4.71 -4.75 -5.95
CA PHE A 26 -5.83 -5.69 -5.85
C PHE A 26 -6.35 -6.08 -7.23
N HIS A 27 -6.61 -5.10 -8.09
CA HIS A 27 -7.23 -5.30 -9.39
C HIS A 27 -6.27 -5.65 -10.53
N ALA A 28 -4.96 -5.55 -10.32
CA ALA A 28 -3.94 -5.88 -11.31
C ALA A 28 -4.10 -7.31 -11.87
N PHE A 29 -4.74 -8.20 -11.10
CA PHE A 29 -4.94 -9.58 -11.50
C PHE A 29 -6.29 -9.92 -12.12
N ASP A 30 -7.26 -9.00 -12.11
CA ASP A 30 -8.63 -9.28 -12.59
C ASP A 30 -8.66 -9.65 -14.09
N LEU A 31 -7.64 -9.24 -14.85
CA LEU A 31 -7.48 -9.55 -16.28
C LEU A 31 -6.19 -10.33 -16.58
N ILE A 32 -5.49 -10.83 -15.56
CA ILE A 32 -4.14 -11.37 -15.75
C ILE A 32 -4.13 -12.68 -16.51
N ASP A 33 -5.22 -13.44 -16.45
CA ASP A 33 -5.33 -14.72 -17.14
C ASP A 33 -5.27 -14.55 -18.67
N LEU A 34 -5.57 -13.34 -19.15
CA LEU A 34 -5.45 -12.94 -20.56
C LEU A 34 -4.03 -12.48 -20.93
N MET A 35 -3.13 -12.30 -19.95
CA MET A 35 -1.77 -11.80 -20.14
C MET A 35 -0.75 -12.93 -20.24
N THR A 36 0.30 -12.70 -21.03
CA THR A 36 1.49 -13.57 -21.06
C THR A 36 2.25 -13.48 -19.74
N MET A 37 2.95 -14.54 -19.33
CA MET A 37 3.69 -14.59 -18.06
C MET A 37 4.62 -13.38 -17.86
N SER A 38 5.34 -12.96 -18.90
CA SER A 38 6.24 -11.80 -18.83
C SER A 38 5.50 -10.48 -18.53
N HIS A 39 4.29 -10.30 -19.07
CA HIS A 39 3.45 -9.14 -18.72
C HIS A 39 2.92 -9.24 -17.29
N ARG A 40 2.59 -10.46 -16.81
CA ARG A 40 2.16 -10.65 -15.41
C ARG A 40 3.23 -10.19 -14.43
N VAL A 41 4.47 -10.65 -14.63
CA VAL A 41 5.62 -10.27 -13.80
C VAL A 41 5.83 -8.77 -13.82
N ARG A 42 5.78 -8.14 -15.00
CA ARG A 42 5.98 -6.68 -15.13
C ARG A 42 4.91 -5.88 -14.41
N VAL A 43 3.63 -6.26 -14.55
CA VAL A 43 2.52 -5.60 -13.85
C VAL A 43 2.69 -5.73 -12.34
N VAL A 44 3.06 -6.92 -11.85
CA VAL A 44 3.31 -7.14 -10.43
C VAL A 44 4.43 -6.23 -9.93
N ASP A 45 5.56 -6.15 -10.65
CA ASP A 45 6.70 -5.32 -10.24
C ASP A 45 6.38 -3.82 -10.25
N GLU A 46 5.71 -3.34 -11.30
CA GLU A 46 5.31 -1.92 -11.40
C GLU A 46 4.38 -1.53 -10.25
N VAL A 47 3.40 -2.39 -9.93
CA VAL A 47 2.46 -2.11 -8.85
C VAL A 47 3.12 -2.24 -7.47
N THR A 48 3.99 -3.23 -7.28
CA THR A 48 4.77 -3.40 -6.05
C THR A 48 5.60 -2.16 -5.75
N GLY A 49 6.34 -1.65 -6.75
CA GLY A 49 7.11 -0.41 -6.60
C GLY A 49 6.23 0.80 -6.28
N ALA A 50 5.07 0.93 -6.93
CA ALA A 50 4.16 2.06 -6.71
C ALA A 50 3.57 2.11 -5.30
N VAL A 51 3.29 0.96 -4.67
CA VAL A 51 2.78 0.90 -3.29
C VAL A 51 3.86 1.31 -2.30
N VAL A 52 5.09 0.80 -2.45
CA VAL A 52 6.22 1.13 -1.56
C VAL A 52 6.56 2.63 -1.64
N GLU A 53 6.66 3.17 -2.86
CA GLU A 53 6.94 4.61 -3.05
C GLU A 53 5.83 5.49 -2.46
N ALA A 54 4.56 5.11 -2.62
CA ALA A 54 3.45 5.85 -2.03
C ALA A 54 3.47 5.80 -0.49
N ALA A 55 3.82 4.66 0.11
CA ALA A 55 3.97 4.54 1.56
C ALA A 55 5.10 5.45 2.07
N PHE A 56 6.23 5.51 1.37
CA PHE A 56 7.36 6.35 1.75
C PHE A 56 7.03 7.83 1.57
N ALA A 57 6.29 8.19 0.52
CA ALA A 57 5.80 9.55 0.31
C ALA A 57 4.83 10.00 1.42
N ALA A 58 3.92 9.13 1.85
CA ALA A 58 3.03 9.42 2.98
C ALA A 58 3.80 9.60 4.30
N THR A 59 4.83 8.79 4.51
CA THR A 59 5.71 8.86 5.67
C THR A 59 6.52 10.15 5.71
N ARG A 60 7.18 10.52 4.59
CA ARG A 60 7.89 11.82 4.45
C ARG A 60 6.99 13.04 4.63
N ALA A 61 5.68 12.89 4.40
CA ALA A 61 4.68 13.93 4.66
C ALA A 61 4.19 13.97 6.11
N GLY A 62 4.77 13.19 7.03
CA GLY A 62 4.37 13.12 8.43
C GLY A 62 3.13 12.27 8.69
N HIS A 63 2.76 11.37 7.76
CA HIS A 63 1.59 10.50 7.87
C HIS A 63 1.95 9.03 8.09
N SER A 64 3.09 8.75 8.72
CA SER A 64 3.61 7.41 9.01
C SER A 64 2.58 6.50 9.70
N ARG A 65 1.86 7.03 10.69
CA ARG A 65 0.80 6.27 11.39
C ARG A 65 -0.33 5.84 10.45
N TRP A 66 -0.77 6.70 9.54
CA TRP A 66 -1.80 6.36 8.55
C TRP A 66 -1.28 5.37 7.53
N ALA A 67 -0.08 5.58 7.00
CA ALA A 67 0.56 4.63 6.08
C ALA A 67 0.68 3.23 6.70
N CYS A 68 1.09 3.15 7.97
CA CYS A 68 1.22 1.89 8.71
C CYS A 68 -0.15 1.19 8.88
N MET A 69 -1.21 1.94 9.24
CA MET A 69 -2.55 1.37 9.36
C MET A 69 -3.08 0.85 8.02
N VAL A 70 -2.87 1.58 6.93
CA VAL A 70 -3.29 1.19 5.58
C VAL A 70 -2.55 -0.07 5.13
N LEU A 71 -1.23 -0.15 5.31
CA LEU A 71 -0.44 -1.33 4.96
C LEU A 71 -0.83 -2.57 5.78
N ARG A 72 -1.08 -2.41 7.09
CA ARG A 72 -1.56 -3.52 7.94
C ARG A 72 -2.95 -4.00 7.53
N ALA A 73 -3.86 -3.07 7.24
CA ALA A 73 -5.20 -3.42 6.75
C ALA A 73 -5.13 -4.17 5.41
N ALA A 74 -4.19 -3.80 4.52
CA ALA A 74 -3.94 -4.55 3.30
C ALA A 74 -3.38 -5.95 3.57
N ALA A 75 -2.42 -6.07 4.50
CA ALA A 75 -1.85 -7.35 4.92
C ALA A 75 -2.92 -8.33 5.42
N ASP A 76 -3.91 -7.84 6.18
CA ASP A 76 -5.00 -8.64 6.74
C ASP A 76 -6.00 -9.14 5.67
N ARG A 77 -6.00 -8.55 4.48
CA ARG A 77 -6.92 -8.88 3.38
C ARG A 77 -6.16 -8.93 2.07
N PRO A 78 -5.27 -9.91 1.87
CA PRO A 78 -4.48 -9.96 0.66
C PRO A 78 -5.36 -10.27 -0.58
N PRO A 79 -4.96 -9.81 -1.77
CA PRO A 79 -5.67 -10.14 -3.01
C PRO A 79 -5.52 -11.63 -3.35
N THR A 80 -6.47 -12.21 -4.09
CA THR A 80 -6.47 -13.64 -4.45
C THR A 80 -5.15 -14.12 -5.06
N TRP A 81 -4.51 -13.25 -5.84
CA TRP A 81 -3.26 -13.55 -6.52
C TRP A 81 -2.03 -13.63 -5.62
N SER A 82 -2.07 -13.10 -4.40
CA SER A 82 -0.95 -13.22 -3.46
C SER A 82 -0.64 -14.68 -3.14
N SER A 83 -1.62 -15.58 -3.25
CA SER A 83 -1.40 -17.02 -3.10
C SER A 83 -0.54 -17.63 -4.22
N LEU A 84 -0.41 -16.93 -5.35
CA LEU A 84 0.32 -17.38 -6.53
C LEU A 84 1.80 -16.93 -6.51
N CYS A 85 2.16 -15.92 -5.71
CA CYS A 85 3.54 -15.47 -5.57
C CYS A 85 3.79 -14.73 -4.23
N THR A 86 5.02 -14.79 -3.73
CA THR A 86 5.42 -14.14 -2.46
C THR A 86 5.55 -12.61 -2.56
N ARG A 87 5.24 -12.02 -3.72
CA ARG A 87 5.54 -10.61 -4.01
C ARG A 87 4.67 -9.65 -3.21
N TRP A 88 3.44 -10.05 -2.89
CA TRP A 88 2.56 -9.30 -2.01
C TRP A 88 3.16 -9.12 -0.61
N ASP A 89 3.60 -10.22 0.00
CA ASP A 89 4.15 -10.17 1.37
C ASP A 89 5.45 -9.36 1.43
N GLN A 90 6.30 -9.48 0.41
CA GLN A 90 7.53 -8.68 0.28
C GLN A 90 7.21 -7.19 0.18
N MET A 91 6.27 -6.80 -0.68
CA MET A 91 5.83 -5.42 -0.84
C MET A 91 5.32 -4.82 0.48
N ILE A 92 4.47 -5.56 1.20
CA ILE A 92 3.92 -5.11 2.49
C ILE A 92 5.03 -4.98 3.53
N ALA A 93 5.94 -5.95 3.61
CA ALA A 93 7.07 -5.91 4.53
C ALA A 93 8.01 -4.73 4.25
N GLU A 94 8.41 -4.53 2.98
CA GLU A 94 9.24 -3.39 2.56
C GLU A 94 8.57 -2.04 2.86
N GLY A 95 7.27 -1.93 2.59
CA GLY A 95 6.50 -0.74 2.92
C GLY A 95 6.48 -0.45 4.43
N LEU A 96 6.23 -1.49 5.25
CA LEU A 96 6.20 -1.35 6.70
C LEU A 96 7.58 -1.01 7.29
N ASP A 97 8.64 -1.64 6.80
CA ASP A 97 10.01 -1.38 7.23
C ASP A 97 10.43 0.06 6.92
N GLY A 98 10.08 0.56 5.74
CA GLY A 98 10.37 1.96 5.38
C GLY A 98 9.53 2.96 6.18
N VAL A 99 8.26 2.66 6.46
CA VAL A 99 7.44 3.50 7.36
C VAL A 99 8.06 3.55 8.76
N ASN A 100 8.48 2.40 9.28
CA ASN A 100 9.05 2.30 10.63
C ASN A 100 10.43 2.98 10.72
N THR A 101 11.29 2.85 9.71
CA THR A 101 12.65 3.42 9.72
C THR A 101 12.67 4.94 9.63
N VAL A 102 11.76 5.55 8.86
CA VAL A 102 11.65 7.01 8.78
C VAL A 102 11.05 7.61 10.05
N ASP A 103 10.12 6.91 10.72
CA ASP A 103 9.57 7.34 12.02
C ASP A 103 10.64 7.45 13.12
N TRP A 104 11.76 6.72 13.00
CA TRP A 104 12.92 6.86 13.90
C TRP A 104 13.80 8.08 13.58
N ALA A 105 13.81 8.57 12.34
CA ALA A 105 14.63 9.72 11.95
C ALA A 105 14.03 11.06 12.41
N ASP A 106 12.73 11.10 12.65
CA ASP A 106 11.97 12.31 13.05
C ASP A 106 11.70 12.39 14.58
N ARG A 107 12.28 11.50 15.40
CA ARG A 107 12.24 11.65 16.87
C ARG A 107 13.43 12.49 17.36
N PRO A 108 13.19 13.52 18.20
CA PRO A 108 14.27 14.28 18.84
C PRO A 108 15.09 13.43 19.83
#